data_AF-A0A7L0SA28-F1
#
_entry.id   AF-A0A7L0SA28-F1
#
_cell.length_a   1.000
_cell.length_b   1.000
_cell.length_c   1.000
_cell.angle_alpha   90.00
_cell.angle_beta   90.00
_cell.angle_gamma   90.00
#
_symmetry.space_group_name_H-M   'P 1'
#
loop_
_entity.id
_entity.type
_entity.pdbx_description
1 polymer ?
#
loop_
_entity_poly.entity_id
_entity_poly.type
_entity_poly.pdbx_seq_one_letter_code
_entity_poly.pdbx_strand_id
1 'polypeptide(L)'
;QVVPVPVPGRRSLARKEVKNTLTRYRVLGTARGCALLQLQPKTAFPEQLPVHLALLLCPALGDHKHSSRVGRVLGVPFLLPPEAAPTRTQVLDEELLRRLGLSPQQLRHLPLHIHLQQLVLP
;
A
#
# COMPACT_ATOMS: atom_id res chain seq x y z
N GLN A 1 -5.69 17.68 0.19
CA GLN A 1 -6.27 16.37 -0.18
C GLN A 1 -5.75 15.99 -1.56
N VAL A 2 -5.24 14.76 -1.75
CA VAL A 2 -4.78 14.29 -3.08
C VAL A 2 -5.98 13.64 -3.76
N VAL A 3 -6.40 14.19 -4.91
CA VAL A 3 -7.52 13.67 -5.70
C VAL A 3 -6.95 12.84 -6.86
N PRO A 4 -7.40 11.60 -7.07
CA PRO A 4 -7.03 10.81 -8.23
C PRO A 4 -7.39 11.54 -9.53
N VAL A 5 -6.46 11.59 -10.48
CA VAL A 5 -6.72 12.12 -11.82
C VAL A 5 -7.06 10.94 -12.74
N PRO A 6 -8.28 10.86 -13.30
CA PRO A 6 -8.63 9.82 -14.25
C PRO A 6 -7.78 9.96 -15.52
N VAL A 7 -7.17 8.85 -15.94
CA VAL A 7 -6.35 8.75 -17.17
C VAL A 7 -5.20 9.78 -17.22
N PRO A 8 -4.19 9.65 -16.35
CA PRO A 8 -3.06 10.58 -16.32
C PRO A 8 -2.25 10.54 -17.63
N GLY A 9 -1.89 11.71 -18.15
CA GLY A 9 -1.10 11.84 -19.38
C GLY A 9 0.10 12.78 -19.24
N ARG A 10 0.91 12.89 -20.31
CA ARG A 10 2.08 13.79 -20.35
C ARG A 10 1.71 15.25 -20.03
N ARG A 11 0.53 15.70 -20.46
CA ARG A 11 0.03 17.06 -20.19
C ARG A 11 -0.25 17.27 -18.69
N SER A 12 -0.86 16.31 -18.01
CA SER A 12 -1.11 16.37 -16.56
C SER A 12 0.18 16.35 -15.74
N LEU A 13 1.21 15.63 -16.22
CA LEU A 13 2.56 15.68 -15.64
C LEU A 13 3.18 17.07 -15.79
N ALA A 14 3.14 17.65 -17.00
CA ALA A 14 3.67 18.98 -17.26
C ALA A 14 2.97 20.06 -16.40
N ARG A 15 1.66 19.91 -16.19
CA ARG A 15 0.84 20.78 -15.34
C ARG A 15 0.96 20.48 -13.83
N LYS A 16 1.75 19.48 -13.44
CA LYS A 16 1.92 19.03 -12.04
C LYS A 16 0.61 18.60 -11.36
N GLU A 17 -0.40 18.23 -12.15
CA GLU A 17 -1.66 17.65 -11.67
C GLU A 17 -1.45 16.22 -11.14
N VAL A 18 -0.40 15.54 -11.66
CA VAL A 18 -0.02 14.19 -11.24
C VAL A 18 1.48 14.12 -10.95
N LYS A 19 1.86 13.16 -10.11
CA LYS A 19 3.24 12.97 -9.64
C LYS A 19 3.85 11.76 -10.34
N ASN A 20 5.00 11.94 -10.99
CA ASN A 20 5.80 10.81 -11.46
C ASN A 20 6.61 10.27 -10.28
N THR A 21 6.39 9.02 -9.91
CA THR A 21 6.95 8.42 -8.70
C THR A 21 7.63 7.10 -9.01
N LEU A 22 8.75 6.82 -8.34
CA LEU A 22 9.53 5.61 -8.54
C LEU A 22 9.99 5.05 -7.19
N THR A 23 9.66 3.79 -6.93
CA THR A 23 10.16 3.02 -5.80
C THR A 23 10.73 1.71 -6.34
N ARG A 24 11.99 1.40 -6.02
CA ARG A 24 12.54 0.07 -6.23
C ARG A 24 12.18 -0.79 -5.03
N TYR A 25 11.89 -2.07 -5.24
CA TYR A 25 11.66 -3.00 -4.14
C TYR A 25 12.43 -4.30 -4.35
N ARG A 26 12.71 -4.98 -3.25
CA ARG A 26 13.25 -6.34 -3.21
C ARG A 26 12.47 -7.16 -2.19
N VAL A 27 12.10 -8.37 -2.55
CA VAL A 27 11.51 -9.34 -1.61
C VAL A 27 12.63 -9.94 -0.77
N LEU A 28 12.54 -9.78 0.55
CA LEU A 28 13.49 -10.37 1.50
C LEU A 28 13.00 -11.73 2.02
N GLY A 29 11.69 -11.93 2.07
CA GLY A 29 11.08 -13.20 2.45
C GLY A 29 9.58 -13.19 2.18
N THR A 30 9.01 -14.38 2.02
CA THR A 30 7.57 -14.58 1.83
C THR A 30 7.07 -15.70 2.72
N ALA A 31 5.90 -15.52 3.30
CA ALA A 31 5.25 -16.56 4.08
C ALA A 31 3.74 -16.33 4.06
N ARG A 32 2.97 -17.38 3.73
CA ARG A 32 1.51 -17.45 3.92
C ARG A 32 0.75 -16.20 3.46
N GLY A 33 1.01 -15.75 2.23
CA GLY A 33 0.34 -14.58 1.65
C GLY A 33 0.87 -13.23 2.10
N CYS A 34 1.93 -13.20 2.91
CA CYS A 34 2.66 -11.99 3.31
C CYS A 34 4.07 -11.98 2.73
N ALA A 35 4.65 -10.79 2.63
CA ALA A 35 6.03 -10.59 2.22
C ALA A 35 6.70 -9.53 3.09
N LEU A 36 7.99 -9.73 3.37
CA LEU A 36 8.88 -8.69 3.88
C LEU A 36 9.62 -8.07 2.70
N LEU A 37 9.45 -6.77 2.51
CA LEU A 37 10.03 -6.04 1.38
C LEU A 37 11.05 -5.01 1.86
N GLN A 38 12.19 -4.94 1.17
CA GLN A 38 13.06 -3.77 1.21
C GLN A 38 12.59 -2.78 0.15
N LEU A 39 12.37 -1.53 0.55
CA LEU A 39 11.90 -0.46 -0.35
C LEU A 39 12.99 0.61 -0.46
N GLN A 40 13.23 1.06 -1.69
CA GLN A 40 14.13 2.18 -1.99
C GLN A 40 13.39 3.21 -2.84
N PRO A 41 12.76 4.23 -2.21
CA PRO A 41 12.16 5.34 -2.95
C PRO A 41 13.25 6.11 -3.71
N LYS A 42 13.05 6.32 -5.01
CA LYS A 42 13.88 7.19 -5.87
C LYS A 42 13.27 8.58 -6.07
N THR A 43 12.00 8.72 -5.70
CA THR A 43 11.29 9.98 -5.55
C THR A 43 10.73 10.09 -4.14
N ALA A 44 10.47 11.30 -3.66
CA ALA A 44 9.96 11.56 -2.32
C ALA A 44 8.62 12.29 -2.39
N PHE A 45 7.53 11.54 -2.43
CA PHE A 45 6.19 12.09 -2.32
C PHE A 45 5.44 11.49 -1.12
N PRO A 46 4.55 12.28 -0.49
CA PRO A 46 3.68 11.76 0.57
C PRO A 46 2.93 10.53 0.09
N GLU A 47 2.84 9.52 0.95
CA GLU A 47 2.07 8.29 0.74
C GLU A 47 2.52 7.45 -0.47
N GLN A 48 3.66 7.77 -1.08
CA GLN A 48 4.18 7.03 -2.24
C GLN A 48 4.35 5.54 -1.95
N LEU A 49 4.94 5.17 -0.81
CA LEU A 49 5.20 3.77 -0.48
C LEU A 49 3.91 2.98 -0.24
N PRO A 50 2.96 3.39 0.63
CA PRO A 50 1.67 2.70 0.78
C PRO A 50 0.91 2.57 -0.55
N VAL A 51 0.85 3.64 -1.36
CA VAL A 51 0.17 3.60 -2.67
C VAL A 51 0.84 2.60 -3.60
N HIS A 52 2.17 2.60 -3.72
CA HIS A 52 2.89 1.65 -4.58
C HIS A 52 2.67 0.20 -4.13
N LEU A 53 2.66 -0.06 -2.83
CA LEU A 53 2.36 -1.38 -2.27
C LEU A 53 0.93 -1.85 -2.58
N ALA A 54 -0.06 -0.96 -2.47
CA ALA A 54 -1.43 -1.27 -2.88
C ALA A 54 -1.54 -1.54 -4.40
N LEU A 55 -0.79 -0.80 -5.24
CA LEU A 55 -0.73 -1.05 -6.68
C LEU A 55 -0.07 -2.40 -7.03
N LEU A 56 0.83 -2.90 -6.18
CA LEU A 56 1.39 -4.25 -6.27
C LEU A 56 0.44 -5.33 -5.74
N LEU A 57 -0.78 -4.97 -5.33
CA LEU A 57 -1.75 -5.86 -4.67
C LEU A 57 -1.24 -6.45 -3.34
N CYS A 58 -0.25 -5.81 -2.74
CA CYS A 58 0.38 -6.20 -1.48
C CYS A 58 0.44 -4.99 -0.52
N PRO A 59 -0.71 -4.51 0.00
CA PRO A 59 -0.74 -3.34 0.86
C PRO A 59 0.07 -3.55 2.14
N ALA A 60 0.67 -2.49 2.68
CA ALA A 60 1.41 -2.57 3.93
C ALA A 60 0.49 -2.98 5.09
N LEU A 61 1.02 -3.75 6.04
CA LEU A 61 0.30 -4.06 7.28
C LEU A 61 0.06 -2.77 8.07
N GLY A 62 -1.17 -2.53 8.52
CA GLY A 62 -1.62 -1.29 9.16
C GLY A 62 -1.96 -0.14 8.20
N ASP A 63 -1.92 -0.32 6.88
CA ASP A 63 -2.36 0.71 5.93
C ASP A 63 -3.89 0.76 5.85
N HIS A 64 -4.53 1.52 6.74
CA HIS A 64 -5.98 1.67 6.75
C HIS A 64 -6.54 2.61 5.68
N LYS A 65 -5.67 3.29 4.92
CA LYS A 65 -6.09 4.31 3.95
C LYS A 65 -6.17 3.76 2.54
N HIS A 66 -5.18 2.97 2.12
CA HIS A 66 -5.12 2.47 0.74
C HIS A 66 -5.41 0.98 0.60
N SER A 67 -5.36 0.19 1.69
CA SER A 67 -5.61 -1.26 1.61
C SER A 67 -7.01 -1.60 1.12
N SER A 68 -8.01 -0.74 1.38
CA SER A 68 -9.39 -0.99 0.98
C SER A 68 -9.57 -1.06 -0.54
N ARG A 69 -8.61 -0.53 -1.30
CA ARG A 69 -8.54 -0.65 -2.75
C ARG A 69 -8.15 -2.04 -3.23
N VAL A 70 -7.54 -2.86 -2.38
CA VAL A 70 -7.14 -4.22 -2.76
C VAL A 70 -8.24 -5.18 -2.31
N GLY A 71 -9.09 -5.56 -3.26
CA GLY A 71 -10.14 -6.55 -3.06
C GLY A 71 -9.66 -7.96 -3.39
N ARG A 72 -10.50 -8.96 -3.12
CA ARG A 72 -10.30 -10.34 -3.58
C ARG A 72 -11.58 -10.87 -4.22
N VAL A 73 -11.44 -11.57 -5.34
CA VAL A 73 -12.52 -12.35 -5.98
C VAL A 73 -12.00 -13.77 -6.12
N LEU A 74 -12.70 -14.75 -5.53
CA LEU A 74 -12.30 -16.16 -5.55
C LEU A 74 -10.83 -16.38 -5.10
N GLY A 75 -10.38 -15.62 -4.10
CA GLY A 75 -9.01 -15.67 -3.57
C GLY A 75 -7.97 -14.86 -4.35
N VAL A 76 -8.28 -14.45 -5.59
CA VAL A 76 -7.38 -13.66 -6.45
C VAL A 76 -7.49 -12.18 -6.10
N PRO A 77 -6.38 -11.48 -5.79
CA PRO A 77 -6.42 -10.06 -5.48
C PRO A 77 -6.65 -9.22 -6.74
N PHE A 78 -7.36 -8.12 -6.59
CA PHE A 78 -7.57 -7.14 -7.66
C PHE A 78 -7.59 -5.72 -7.09
N LEU A 79 -7.32 -4.74 -7.95
CA LEU A 79 -7.29 -3.33 -7.59
C LEU A 79 -8.61 -2.65 -7.98
N LEU A 80 -9.28 -2.07 -7.00
CA LEU A 80 -10.41 -1.18 -7.20
C LEU A 80 -9.94 0.20 -7.65
N PRO A 81 -10.68 0.85 -8.57
CA PRO A 81 -10.49 2.26 -8.83
C PRO A 81 -10.76 3.06 -7.54
N PRO A 82 -10.07 4.19 -7.32
CA PRO A 82 -10.20 4.96 -6.09
C PRO A 82 -11.64 5.33 -5.73
N GLU A 83 -12.49 5.58 -6.73
CA GLU A 83 -13.87 6.03 -6.60
C GLU A 83 -14.81 4.91 -6.12
N ALA A 84 -14.42 3.65 -6.34
CA ALA A 84 -15.18 2.47 -5.90
C ALA A 84 -14.63 1.87 -4.58
N ALA A 85 -13.55 2.42 -4.05
CA ALA A 85 -12.91 1.90 -2.86
C ALA A 85 -13.72 2.25 -1.60
N PRO A 86 -14.12 1.27 -0.77
CA PRO A 86 -14.87 1.56 0.44
C PRO A 86 -13.99 2.30 1.46
N THR A 87 -14.59 3.22 2.19
CA THR A 87 -13.96 3.92 3.31
C THR A 87 -13.98 3.03 4.55
N ARG A 88 -13.06 2.06 4.61
CA ARG A 88 -12.94 1.11 5.73
C ARG A 88 -11.47 0.88 6.09
N THR A 89 -11.24 0.46 7.33
CA THR A 89 -9.92 0.02 7.79
C THR A 89 -9.45 -1.22 7.03
N GLN A 90 -8.15 -1.51 7.16
CA GLN A 90 -7.59 -2.75 6.62
C GLN A 90 -8.34 -3.97 7.15
N VAL A 91 -8.58 -4.94 6.26
CA VAL A 91 -9.16 -6.24 6.59
C VAL A 91 -8.10 -7.29 6.27
N LEU A 92 -7.80 -8.13 7.25
CA LEU A 92 -6.92 -9.28 7.12
C LEU A 92 -7.79 -10.55 7.17
N ASP A 93 -7.31 -11.63 6.56
CA ASP A 93 -7.95 -12.94 6.72
C ASP A 93 -7.83 -13.45 8.17
N GLU A 94 -8.75 -14.31 8.57
CA GLU A 94 -8.83 -14.84 9.94
C GLU A 94 -7.57 -15.60 10.36
N GLU A 95 -6.95 -16.32 9.43
CA GLU A 95 -5.73 -17.08 9.71
C GLU A 95 -4.54 -16.16 9.98
N LEU A 96 -4.41 -15.07 9.22
CA LEU A 96 -3.39 -14.05 9.47
C LEU A 96 -3.64 -13.32 10.80
N LEU A 97 -4.89 -12.97 11.12
CA LEU A 97 -5.23 -12.36 12.42
C LEU A 97 -4.83 -13.27 13.59
N ARG A 98 -5.18 -14.56 13.51
CA ARG A 98 -4.82 -15.56 14.52
C ARG A 98 -3.31 -15.65 14.74
N ARG A 99 -2.53 -15.60 13.66
CA ARG A 99 -1.06 -15.66 13.71
C ARG A 99 -0.42 -14.42 14.30
N LEU A 100 -1.00 -13.26 14.02
CA LEU A 100 -0.56 -12.00 14.60
C LEU A 100 -1.04 -11.85 16.05
N GLY A 101 -1.92 -12.73 16.53
CA GLY A 101 -2.53 -12.63 17.87
C GLY A 101 -3.44 -11.40 18.00
N LEU A 102 -4.08 -10.98 16.90
CA LEU A 102 -4.88 -9.75 16.84
C LEU A 102 -6.37 -10.06 16.77
N SER A 103 -7.14 -9.34 17.57
CA SER A 103 -8.59 -9.20 17.37
C SER A 103 -8.92 -8.17 16.29
N PRO A 104 -10.12 -8.22 15.67
CA PRO A 104 -10.57 -7.20 14.72
C PRO A 104 -10.61 -5.77 15.30
N GLN A 105 -10.81 -5.62 16.61
CA GLN A 105 -10.80 -4.31 17.27
C GLN A 105 -9.38 -3.75 17.41
N GLN A 106 -8.40 -4.60 17.73
CA GLN A 106 -6.99 -4.22 17.78
C GLN A 106 -6.45 -3.90 16.39
N LEU A 107 -6.90 -4.61 15.35
CA LEU A 107 -6.51 -4.36 13.96
C LEU A 107 -6.73 -2.90 13.54
N ARG A 108 -7.82 -2.26 14.00
CA ARG A 108 -8.15 -0.86 13.66
C ARG A 108 -7.15 0.17 14.21
N HIS A 109 -6.34 -0.25 15.18
CA HIS A 109 -5.32 0.58 15.83
C HIS A 109 -3.91 0.15 15.42
N LEU A 110 -3.78 -0.80 14.48
CA LEU A 110 -2.51 -1.35 14.08
C LEU A 110 -1.70 -0.27 13.32
N PRO A 111 -0.49 0.09 13.78
CA PRO A 111 0.29 1.12 13.11
C PRO A 111 0.74 0.66 11.73
N LEU A 112 1.06 1.62 10.87
CA LEU A 112 1.64 1.34 9.56
C LEU A 112 3.02 0.68 9.71
N HIS A 113 3.17 -0.52 9.17
CA HIS A 113 4.41 -1.30 9.19
C HIS A 113 5.33 -0.93 8.02
N ILE A 114 5.80 0.31 8.01
CA ILE A 114 6.86 0.79 7.12
C ILE A 114 7.92 1.42 8.01
N HIS A 115 9.13 0.88 7.97
CA HIS A 115 10.23 1.30 8.83
C HIS A 115 11.39 1.85 7.99
N LEU A 116 11.95 2.99 8.40
CA LEU A 116 13.17 3.53 7.81
C LEU A 116 14.38 2.72 8.30
N GLN A 117 14.71 1.67 7.56
CA GLN A 117 15.78 0.73 7.93
C GLN A 117 17.19 1.28 7.71
N GLN A 118 17.40 2.09 6.67
CA GLN A 118 18.73 2.62 6.34
C GLN A 118 18.61 3.98 5.67
N LEU A 119 19.48 4.91 6.08
CA LEU A 119 19.72 6.19 5.40
C LEU A 119 21.23 6.30 5.17
N VAL A 120 21.64 6.47 3.92
CA VAL A 120 23.05 6.69 3.55
C VAL A 120 23.23 8.18 3.32
N LEU A 121 24.10 8.80 4.13
CA LEU A 121 24.51 10.18 3.98
C LEU A 121 25.83 10.23 3.20
N PRO A 122 26.04 11.27 2.37
CA PRO A 122 27.29 11.46 1.61
C PRO A 122 28.47 11.85 2.51
#